data_AF-A0A7V4UNR0-F1
#
_entry.id   AF-A0A7V4UNR0-F1
#
_cell.length_a   1.000
_cell.length_b   1.000
_cell.length_c   1.000
_cell.angle_alpha   90.00
_cell.angle_beta   90.00
_cell.angle_gamma   90.00
#
_symmetry.space_group_name_H-M   'P 1'
#
loop_
_entity.id
_entity.type
_entity.pdbx_description
1 polymer ?
#
loop_
_entity_poly.entity_id
_entity_poly.type
_entity_poly.pdbx_seq_one_letter_code
_entity_poly.pdbx_strand_id
1 'polypeptide(L)'
;WVNAADDPSHCDFILPSILQRGALMVAVSSGGSSPALSRAIREELESYFTEDYATLAEVVGEVRGELKNRSLFPGAEAWRRALNGEVRALIRDGSREQVRNYLLKQLGVET
;
A
#
# COMPACT_ATOMS: atom_id res chain seq x y z
N TRP A 1 -14.47 -17.90 -15.31
CA TRP A 1 -13.97 -17.61 -13.96
C TRP A 1 -15.09 -17.85 -12.98
N VAL A 2 -15.08 -19.01 -12.34
CA VAL A 2 -15.96 -19.38 -11.22
C VAL A 2 -15.06 -19.65 -10.02
N ASN A 3 -15.34 -19.00 -8.89
CA ASN A 3 -14.80 -19.40 -7.60
C ASN A 3 -15.85 -20.27 -6.89
N ALA A 4 -15.56 -21.55 -6.74
CA ALA A 4 -16.33 -22.46 -5.92
C ALA A 4 -15.51 -22.73 -4.64
N ALA A 5 -15.82 -22.00 -3.56
CA ALA A 5 -15.12 -22.16 -2.29
C ALA A 5 -15.25 -23.59 -1.72
N ASP A 6 -16.38 -24.24 -1.98
CA ASP A 6 -16.72 -25.57 -1.46
C ASP A 6 -16.38 -26.72 -2.43
N ASP A 7 -15.93 -26.42 -3.65
CA ASP A 7 -15.49 -27.43 -4.64
C ASP A 7 -14.14 -27.02 -5.26
N PRO A 8 -13.03 -27.23 -4.52
CA PRO A 8 -11.69 -26.84 -4.97
C PRO A 8 -11.27 -27.52 -6.29
N SER A 9 -11.80 -28.72 -6.59
CA SER A 9 -11.51 -29.46 -7.81
C SER A 9 -12.05 -28.80 -9.09
N HIS A 10 -13.10 -27.98 -8.96
CA HIS A 10 -13.72 -27.25 -10.07
C HIS A 10 -13.54 -25.73 -9.92
N CYS A 11 -12.56 -25.32 -9.12
CA CYS A 11 -12.31 -23.92 -8.83
C CYS A 11 -11.22 -23.37 -9.79
N ASP A 12 -11.57 -22.37 -10.59
CA ASP A 12 -10.64 -21.74 -11.55
C ASP A 12 -9.54 -20.93 -10.83
N PHE A 13 -9.80 -20.46 -9.61
CA PHE A 13 -8.90 -19.61 -8.82
C PHE A 13 -9.30 -19.56 -7.34
N ILE A 14 -8.33 -19.37 -6.45
CA ILE A 14 -8.55 -19.20 -5.00
C ILE A 14 -8.64 -17.72 -4.64
N LEU A 15 -9.67 -17.35 -3.88
CA LEU A 15 -9.80 -16.00 -3.33
C LEU A 15 -8.73 -15.77 -2.25
N PRO A 16 -7.93 -14.70 -2.35
CA PRO A 16 -6.94 -14.37 -1.33
C PRO A 16 -7.60 -13.80 -0.07
N SER A 17 -6.85 -13.80 1.04
CA SER A 17 -7.17 -12.98 2.21
C SER A 17 -6.75 -11.54 1.94
N ILE A 18 -7.70 -10.60 1.96
CA ILE A 18 -7.46 -9.20 1.59
C ILE A 18 -7.57 -8.32 2.83
N LEU A 19 -6.62 -7.40 2.98
CA LEU A 19 -6.75 -6.21 3.82
C LEU A 19 -6.67 -4.96 2.94
N GLN A 20 -7.40 -3.92 3.31
CA GLN A 20 -7.49 -2.69 2.54
C GLN A 20 -7.47 -1.45 3.45
N ARG A 21 -6.74 -0.42 3.02
CA ARG A 21 -6.66 0.91 3.62
C ARG A 21 -6.78 1.95 2.51
N GLY A 22 -7.99 2.48 2.31
CA GLY A 22 -8.28 3.38 1.18
C GLY A 22 -7.91 2.74 -0.16
N ALA A 23 -6.99 3.38 -0.90
CA ALA A 23 -6.48 2.90 -2.17
C ALA A 23 -5.35 1.85 -2.07
N LEU A 24 -4.82 1.58 -0.86
CA LEU A 24 -3.85 0.51 -0.63
C LEU A 24 -4.57 -0.82 -0.36
N MET A 25 -4.23 -1.84 -1.14
CA MET A 25 -4.73 -3.20 -0.96
C MET A 25 -3.55 -4.18 -0.84
N VAL A 26 -3.62 -5.08 0.14
CA VAL A 26 -2.69 -6.19 0.28
C VAL A 26 -3.48 -7.49 0.23
N ALA A 27 -3.10 -8.36 -0.71
CA ALA A 27 -3.68 -9.68 -0.88
C ALA A 27 -2.67 -10.75 -0.46
N VAL A 28 -3.07 -11.62 0.47
CA VAL A 28 -2.28 -12.74 0.95
C VAL A 28 -2.90 -14.03 0.42
N SER A 29 -2.09 -14.85 -0.24
CA SER A 29 -2.51 -16.14 -0.76
C SER A 29 -1.45 -17.20 -0.51
N SER A 30 -1.89 -18.37 -0.08
CA SER A 30 -1.08 -19.59 0.00
C SER A 30 -1.28 -20.51 -1.21
N GLY A 31 -1.90 -20.01 -2.29
CA GLY A 31 -2.25 -20.83 -3.45
C GLY A 31 -3.21 -21.97 -3.11
N GLY A 32 -4.03 -21.81 -2.07
CA GLY A 32 -5.02 -22.80 -1.61
C GLY A 32 -4.45 -23.87 -0.67
N SER A 33 -3.12 -23.93 -0.49
CA SER A 33 -2.48 -24.89 0.40
C SER A 33 -2.89 -24.71 1.87
N SER A 34 -3.18 -23.48 2.29
CA SER A 34 -3.67 -23.19 3.64
C SER A 34 -4.42 -21.84 3.70
N PRO A 35 -5.76 -21.84 3.64
CA PRO A 35 -6.56 -20.64 3.88
C PRO A 35 -6.35 -20.05 5.27
N ALA A 36 -6.15 -20.91 6.27
CA ALA A 36 -5.88 -20.50 7.65
C ALA A 36 -4.57 -19.71 7.78
N LEU A 37 -3.50 -20.13 7.09
CA LEU A 37 -2.23 -19.39 7.07
C LEU A 37 -2.40 -18.02 6.40
N SER A 38 -3.10 -17.95 5.26
CA SER A 38 -3.36 -16.69 4.56
C SER A 38 -4.12 -15.71 5.46
N ARG A 39 -5.10 -16.21 6.21
CA ARG A 39 -5.86 -15.43 7.18
C ARG A 39 -4.98 -14.93 8.33
N ALA A 40 -4.16 -15.79 8.94
CA ALA A 40 -3.29 -15.43 10.06
C ALA A 40 -2.30 -14.32 9.67
N ILE A 41 -1.64 -14.46 8.52
CA ILE A 41 -0.72 -13.43 8.00
C ILE A 41 -1.47 -12.13 7.70
N ARG A 42 -2.66 -12.17 7.09
CA ARG A 42 -3.49 -10.97 6.88
C ARG A 42 -3.78 -10.26 8.21
N GLU A 43 -4.15 -10.99 9.25
CA GLU A 43 -4.44 -10.44 10.59
C GLU A 43 -3.20 -9.79 11.22
N GLU A 44 -2.02 -10.40 11.08
CA GLU A 44 -0.75 -9.77 11.50
C GLU A 44 -0.50 -8.46 10.75
N LEU A 45 -0.68 -8.47 9.43
CA LEU A 45 -0.49 -7.28 8.59
C LEU A 45 -1.52 -6.18 8.87
N GLU A 46 -2.74 -6.51 9.29
CA GLU A 46 -3.75 -5.52 9.69
C GLU A 46 -3.32 -4.68 10.89
N SER A 47 -2.53 -5.26 11.81
CA SER A 47 -1.95 -4.53 12.94
C SER A 47 -0.80 -3.59 12.51
N TYR A 48 -0.12 -3.94 11.42
CA TYR A 48 1.00 -3.17 10.88
C TYR A 48 0.54 -2.02 9.98
N PHE A 49 -0.43 -2.30 9.09
CA PHE A 49 -1.06 -1.32 8.21
C PHE A 49 -2.27 -0.71 8.92
N THR A 50 -2.01 0.29 9.76
CA THR A 50 -3.04 1.07 10.45
C THR A 50 -3.83 1.97 9.49
N GLU A 51 -4.91 2.61 9.98
CA GLU A 51 -5.81 3.43 9.13
C GLU A 51 -5.13 4.64 8.47
N ASP A 52 -4.06 5.15 9.08
CA ASP A 52 -3.19 6.20 8.54
C ASP A 52 -2.60 5.87 7.15
N TYR A 53 -2.46 4.58 6.80
CA TYR A 53 -2.03 4.17 5.47
C TYR A 53 -3.02 4.54 4.36
N ALA A 54 -4.31 4.72 4.67
CA ALA A 54 -5.27 5.24 3.70
C ALA A 54 -4.89 6.67 3.30
N THR A 55 -4.58 7.52 4.28
CA THR A 55 -4.11 8.88 4.04
C THR A 55 -2.75 8.92 3.36
N LEU A 56 -1.81 8.04 3.75
CA LEU A 56 -0.52 7.93 3.06
C LEU A 56 -0.71 7.63 1.56
N ALA A 57 -1.58 6.67 1.23
CA ALA A 57 -1.84 6.28 -0.16
C ALA A 57 -2.40 7.44 -0.99
N GLU A 58 -3.31 8.23 -0.41
CA GLU A 58 -3.84 9.43 -1.06
C GLU A 58 -2.74 10.46 -1.32
N VAL A 59 -1.94 10.81 -0.30
CA VAL A 59 -0.87 11.82 -0.43
C VAL A 59 0.18 11.40 -1.46
N VAL A 60 0.58 10.12 -1.44
CA VAL A 60 1.53 9.60 -2.44
C VAL A 60 0.93 9.68 -3.85
N GLY A 61 -0.35 9.40 -4.00
CA GLY A 61 -1.09 9.56 -5.26
C GLY A 61 -1.09 11.01 -5.77
N GLU A 62 -1.36 11.96 -4.88
CA GLU A 62 -1.34 13.41 -5.19
C GLU A 62 0.05 13.88 -5.61
N VAL A 63 1.07 13.55 -4.81
CA VAL A 63 2.47 13.92 -5.11
C VAL A 63 2.90 13.34 -6.45
N ARG A 64 2.55 12.08 -6.74
CA ARG A 64 2.83 11.46 -8.03
C ARG A 64 2.11 12.18 -9.18
N GLY A 65 0.85 12.57 -8.99
CA GLY A 65 0.09 13.35 -9.97
C GLY A 65 0.70 14.73 -10.24
N GLU A 66 1.10 15.43 -9.20
CA GLU A 66 1.78 16.72 -9.28
C GLU A 66 3.12 16.63 -10.02
N LEU A 67 3.95 15.66 -9.66
CA LEU A 67 5.22 15.39 -10.35
C LEU A 67 5.00 15.16 -11.85
N LYS A 68 3.99 14.33 -12.20
CA LYS A 68 3.63 14.08 -13.59
C LYS A 68 3.20 15.36 -14.32
N ASN A 69 2.39 16.21 -13.67
CA ASN A 69 1.97 17.49 -14.26
C ASN A 69 3.16 18.46 -14.46
N ARG A 70 4.17 18.38 -13.60
CA ARG A 70 5.44 19.12 -13.73
C ARG A 70 6.44 18.46 -14.68
N SER A 71 6.08 17.34 -15.33
CA SER A 71 6.98 16.53 -16.17
C SER A 71 8.25 16.06 -15.43
N LEU A 72 8.12 15.79 -14.13
CA LEU A 72 9.17 15.23 -13.27
C LEU A 72 8.93 13.74 -13.07
N PHE A 73 9.97 12.93 -13.26
CA PHE A 73 9.89 11.47 -13.19
C PHE A 73 10.98 10.89 -12.29
N PRO A 74 10.87 11.03 -10.95
CA PRO A 74 11.83 10.43 -10.03
C PRO A 74 11.94 8.91 -10.24
N GLY A 75 13.17 8.40 -10.26
CA GLY A 75 13.43 6.96 -10.43
C GLY A 75 13.00 6.12 -9.23
N ALA A 76 13.01 4.79 -9.40
CA ALA A 76 12.60 3.85 -8.36
C ALA A 76 13.37 4.00 -7.04
N GLU A 77 14.67 4.31 -7.11
CA GLU A 77 15.49 4.51 -5.91
C GLU A 77 15.14 5.79 -5.15
N ALA A 78 14.71 6.85 -5.84
CA ALA A 78 14.21 8.06 -5.18
C ALA A 78 12.91 7.78 -4.41
N TRP A 79 11.97 7.05 -5.04
CA TRP A 79 10.74 6.62 -4.37
C TRP A 79 11.01 5.68 -3.19
N ARG A 80 11.95 4.73 -3.33
CA ARG A 80 12.34 3.83 -2.23
C ARG A 80 12.87 4.60 -1.03
N ARG A 81 13.72 5.62 -1.26
CA ARG A 81 14.23 6.48 -0.19
C ARG A 81 13.12 7.34 0.43
N ALA A 82 12.22 7.89 -0.38
CA ALA A 82 11.11 8.72 0.10
C ALA A 82 10.06 7.91 0.90
N LEU A 83 9.82 6.64 0.56
CA LEU A 83 8.84 5.76 1.21
C LEU A 83 9.46 4.87 2.31
N ASN A 84 10.43 5.41 3.04
CA ASN A 84 11.18 4.71 4.08
C ASN A 84 10.37 4.57 5.40
N GLY A 85 11.05 4.34 6.52
CA GLY A 85 10.41 4.28 7.85
C GLY A 85 9.96 5.64 8.39
N GLU A 86 10.60 6.72 7.97
CA GLU A 86 10.32 8.08 8.45
C GLU A 86 8.96 8.58 7.97
N VAL A 87 8.62 8.34 6.70
CA VAL A 87 7.27 8.70 6.20
C VAL A 87 6.15 7.96 6.95
N ARG A 88 6.43 6.73 7.41
CA ARG A 88 5.50 5.92 8.21
C ARG A 88 5.32 6.47 9.63
N ALA A 89 6.37 7.02 10.22
CA ALA A 89 6.26 7.73 11.49
C ALA A 89 5.51 9.06 11.30
N LEU A 90 5.83 9.80 10.23
CA LEU A 90 5.21 11.08 9.92
C LEU A 90 3.70 10.98 9.64
N ILE A 91 3.21 9.92 9.01
CA ILE A 91 1.76 9.78 8.78
C ILE A 91 1.00 9.42 10.06
N ARG A 92 1.65 8.75 11.01
CA ARG A 92 1.05 8.37 12.28
C ARG A 92 0.83 9.56 13.20
N ASP A 93 1.82 10.44 13.28
CA ASP A 93 1.87 11.53 14.25
C ASP A 93 1.74 12.92 13.62
N GLY A 94 1.88 13.03 12.30
CA GLY A 94 1.95 14.27 11.55
C GLY A 94 0.72 14.53 10.68
N SER A 95 0.63 15.77 10.18
CA SER A 95 -0.43 16.17 9.27
C SER A 95 -0.14 15.74 7.83
N ARG A 96 -1.22 15.61 7.04
CA ARG A 96 -1.16 15.36 5.59
C ARG A 96 -0.13 16.26 4.88
N GLU A 97 -0.12 17.54 5.24
CA GLU A 97 0.80 18.53 4.67
C GLU A 97 2.26 18.26 5.01
N GLN A 98 2.57 17.81 6.24
CA GLN A 98 3.93 17.47 6.62
C GLN A 98 4.45 16.28 5.80
N VAL A 99 3.62 15.25 5.61
CA VAL A 99 3.97 14.08 4.77
C VAL A 99 4.17 14.49 3.32
N ARG A 100 3.27 15.33 2.79
CA ARG A 100 3.38 15.84 1.41
C ARG A 100 4.69 16.62 1.19
N ASN A 101 4.99 17.57 2.07
CA ASN A 101 6.21 18.37 1.98
C ASN A 101 7.48 17.52 2.13
N TYR A 102 7.45 16.53 3.02
CA TYR A 102 8.52 15.55 3.15
C TYR A 102 8.77 14.81 1.83
N LEU A 103 7.72 14.26 1.21
CA LEU A 103 7.83 13.53 -0.04
C LEU A 103 8.36 14.39 -1.18
N LEU A 104 7.82 15.60 -1.36
CA LEU A 104 8.30 16.53 -2.39
C LEU A 104 9.79 16.84 -2.23
N LYS A 105 10.23 17.13 -1.00
CA LYS A 105 11.64 17.35 -0.67
C LYS A 105 12.51 16.12 -1.01
N GLN A 106 12.11 14.92 -0.60
CA GLN A 106 12.87 13.68 -0.87
C GLN A 106 12.94 13.34 -2.36
N LEU A 107 11.91 13.72 -3.13
CA LEU A 107 11.82 13.50 -4.56
C LEU A 107 12.50 14.60 -5.39
N GLY A 108 13.19 15.56 -4.73
CA GLY A 108 13.96 16.60 -5.39
C GLY A 108 13.12 17.74 -5.96
N VAL A 109 11.89 17.90 -5.48
CA VAL A 109 11.06 19.07 -5.77
C VAL A 109 11.33 20.10 -4.68
N GLU A 110 12.18 21.08 -4.97
CA GLU A 110 12.27 22.26 -4.12
C GLU A 110 10.95 23.05 -4.21
N THR A 111 10.46 23.48 -3.05
CA THR A 111 9.19 24.21 -2.89
C THR A 111 9.42 25.71 -3.03
#